data_AF-G7VX34-F1
#
_entry.id   AF-G7VX34-F1
#
_cell.length_a   1.000
_cell.length_b   1.000
_cell.length_c   1.000
_cell.angle_alpha   90.00
_cell.angle_beta   90.00
_cell.angle_gamma   90.00
#
_symmetry.space_group_name_H-M   'P 1'
#
loop_
_entity.id
_entity.type
_entity.pdbx_description
1 polymer ?
#
loop_
_entity_poly.entity_id
_entity_poly.type
_entity_poly.pdbx_seq_one_letter_code
_entity_poly.pdbx_strand_id
1 'polypeptide(L)'
;MILWFSGLNLLLFVLLGVLLWNQKKKENQHMQSTLDIIKQQSSQNSGIVICLSYHSAMHKALCELIDRVAKNKLVIIYDAPKWLFLSKQKKWASHLLIPGTSIPYLADKTRVITFFENKYNIINEPTEYIAYQYLQNH
;
A
#
# COMPACT_ATOMS: atom_id res chain seq x y z
N MET A 1 5.45 43.76 -27.43
CA MET A 1 6.33 42.63 -27.02
C MET A 1 5.82 41.84 -25.82
N ILE A 2 5.18 42.45 -24.82
CA ILE A 2 4.77 41.78 -23.56
C ILE A 2 3.69 40.68 -23.76
N LEU A 3 2.79 40.83 -24.73
CA LEU A 3 1.74 39.83 -25.01
C LEU A 3 2.27 38.48 -25.54
N TRP A 4 3.37 38.48 -26.28
CA TRP A 4 3.97 37.24 -26.82
C TRP A 4 4.66 36.40 -25.74
N PHE A 5 5.28 37.06 -24.75
CA PHE A 5 5.83 36.39 -23.57
C PHE A 5 4.74 35.77 -22.69
N SER A 6 3.58 36.43 -22.57
CA SER A 6 2.44 35.90 -21.81
C SER A 6 1.88 34.62 -22.45
N GLY A 7 1.76 34.58 -23.78
CA GLY A 7 1.23 33.41 -24.50
C GLY A 7 2.15 32.18 -24.40
N LEU A 8 3.47 32.39 -24.51
CA LEU A 8 4.45 31.30 -24.40
C LEU A 8 4.48 30.67 -23.00
N ASN A 9 4.41 31.49 -21.95
CA ASN A 9 4.35 31.01 -20.56
C ASN A 9 3.08 30.19 -20.28
N LEU A 10 1.94 30.61 -20.84
CA LEU A 10 0.67 29.89 -20.68
C LEU A 10 0.72 28.51 -21.37
N LEU A 11 1.34 28.45 -22.54
CA LEU A 11 1.53 27.20 -23.29
C LEU A 11 2.46 26.23 -22.56
N LEU A 12 3.55 26.72 -21.98
CA LEU A 12 4.44 25.93 -21.11
C LEU A 12 3.71 25.40 -19.87
N PHE A 13 2.89 26.22 -19.22
CA PHE A 13 2.08 25.79 -18.07
C PHE A 13 1.12 24.66 -18.42
N VAL A 14 0.42 24.78 -19.56
CA VAL A 14 -0.47 23.72 -20.05
C VAL A 14 0.31 22.45 -20.37
N LEU A 15 1.50 22.57 -21.00
CA LEU A 15 2.34 21.42 -21.32
C LEU A 15 2.82 20.69 -20.06
N LEU A 16 3.27 21.43 -19.04
CA LEU A 16 3.67 20.89 -17.74
C LEU A 16 2.48 20.22 -17.04
N GLY A 17 1.30 20.82 -17.09
CA GLY A 17 0.08 20.23 -16.54
C GLY A 17 -0.26 18.88 -17.19
N VAL A 18 -0.18 18.79 -18.53
CA VAL A 18 -0.42 17.54 -19.27
C VAL A 18 0.64 16.49 -18.94
N LEU A 19 1.92 16.88 -18.84
CA LEU A 19 3.00 15.97 -18.47
C LEU A 19 2.80 15.39 -17.06
N LEU A 20 2.50 16.25 -16.08
CA LEU A 20 2.21 15.83 -14.71
C LEU A 20 0.99 14.93 -14.63
N TRP A 21 -0.07 15.26 -15.37
CA TRP A 21 -1.28 14.43 -15.44
C TRP A 21 -0.98 13.04 -16.01
N ASN A 22 -0.20 12.96 -17.08
CA ASN A 22 0.20 11.70 -17.69
C ASN A 22 1.10 10.87 -16.78
N GLN A 23 2.04 11.50 -16.06
CA GLN A 23 2.85 10.81 -15.05
C GLN A 23 1.97 10.23 -13.95
N LYS A 24 1.10 11.04 -13.36
CA LYS A 24 0.17 10.60 -12.31
C LYS A 24 -0.74 9.47 -12.79
N LYS A 25 -1.21 9.53 -14.03
CA LYS A 25 -2.02 8.46 -14.64
C LYS A 25 -1.22 7.16 -14.78
N LYS A 26 0.04 7.22 -15.24
CA LYS A 26 0.92 6.05 -15.33
C LYS A 26 1.24 5.46 -13.96
N GLU A 27 1.51 6.28 -12.96
CA GLU A 27 1.75 5.84 -11.58
C GLU A 27 0.53 5.12 -11.01
N ASN A 28 -0.67 5.67 -11.19
CA ASN A 28 -1.90 5.05 -10.74
C ASN A 28 -2.15 3.70 -11.45
N GLN A 29 -1.90 3.63 -12.77
CA GLN A 29 -2.04 2.38 -13.53
C GLN A 29 -1.05 1.31 -13.06
N HIS A 30 0.21 1.68 -12.82
CA HIS A 30 1.23 0.76 -12.31
C HIS A 30 0.92 0.28 -10.89
N MET A 31 0.41 1.17 -10.05
CA MET A 31 -0.02 0.79 -8.71
C MET A 31 -1.22 -0.16 -8.77
N GLN A 32 -2.19 0.12 -9.65
CA GLN A 32 -3.36 -0.72 -9.83
C GLN A 32 -3.00 -2.12 -10.37
N SER A 33 -2.12 -2.23 -11.38
CA SER A 33 -1.69 -3.54 -11.89
C SER A 33 -0.96 -4.38 -10.84
N THR A 34 -0.13 -3.74 -10.03
CA THR A 34 0.56 -4.41 -8.92
C THR A 34 -0.42 -4.91 -7.87
N LEU A 35 -1.37 -4.06 -7.51
CA LEU A 35 -2.41 -4.39 -6.55
C LEU A 35 -3.34 -5.49 -7.10
N ASP A 36 -3.60 -5.52 -8.40
CA ASP A 36 -4.36 -6.59 -9.06
C ASP A 36 -3.60 -7.92 -9.01
N ILE A 37 -2.28 -7.93 -9.20
CA ILE A 37 -1.42 -9.12 -9.02
C ILE A 37 -1.49 -9.59 -7.57
N ILE A 38 -1.36 -8.68 -6.60
CA ILE A 38 -1.48 -9.01 -5.17
C ILE A 38 -2.87 -9.59 -4.89
N LYS A 39 -3.94 -8.97 -5.41
CA LYS A 39 -5.33 -9.43 -5.26
C LYS A 39 -5.53 -10.82 -5.86
N GLN A 40 -4.95 -11.10 -7.02
CA GLN A 40 -5.02 -12.40 -7.67
C GLN A 40 -4.26 -13.48 -6.89
N GLN A 41 -3.07 -13.17 -6.35
CA GLN A 41 -2.34 -14.05 -5.43
C GLN A 41 -3.08 -14.25 -4.09
N SER A 42 -3.93 -13.29 -3.76
CA SER A 42 -4.73 -13.18 -2.54
C SER A 42 -6.16 -13.70 -2.72
N SER A 43 -6.47 -14.49 -3.77
CA SER A 43 -7.86 -14.91 -4.09
C SER A 43 -8.61 -15.64 -2.96
N GLN A 44 -7.92 -16.07 -1.91
CA GLN A 44 -8.48 -16.69 -0.69
C GLN A 44 -8.47 -15.78 0.56
N ASN A 45 -8.01 -14.54 0.46
CA ASN A 45 -7.76 -13.63 1.59
C ASN A 45 -8.70 -12.41 1.51
N SER A 46 -8.91 -11.73 2.63
CA SER A 46 -10.01 -10.78 2.90
C SER A 46 -10.02 -9.47 2.07
N GLY A 47 -9.20 -9.35 1.02
CA GLY A 47 -9.13 -8.13 0.22
C GLY A 47 -8.49 -6.95 0.95
N ILE A 48 -7.76 -7.22 2.05
CA ILE A 48 -7.03 -6.23 2.83
C ILE A 48 -5.53 -6.50 2.70
N VAL A 49 -4.80 -5.48 2.22
CA VAL A 49 -3.34 -5.49 2.10
C VAL A 49 -2.77 -4.50 3.11
N ILE A 50 -1.91 -4.96 3.99
CA ILE A 50 -1.24 -4.15 5.00
C ILE A 50 0.20 -3.95 4.53
N CYS A 51 0.56 -2.71 4.24
CA CYS A 51 1.96 -2.33 4.07
C CYS A 51 2.55 -1.99 5.43
N LEU A 52 3.65 -2.64 5.79
CA LEU A 52 4.32 -2.46 7.07
C LEU A 52 5.80 -2.19 6.81
N SER A 53 6.28 -1.00 7.21
CA SER A 53 7.71 -0.69 7.21
C SER A 53 8.31 -0.91 8.60
N TYR A 54 9.46 -1.57 8.65
CA TYR A 54 10.26 -1.74 9.86
C TYR A 54 10.72 -0.40 10.46
N HIS A 55 10.96 0.61 9.63
CA HIS A 55 11.41 1.93 10.06
C HIS A 55 10.29 2.82 10.63
N SER A 56 9.02 2.36 10.55
CA SER A 56 7.88 3.12 11.04
C SER A 56 7.77 3.07 12.57
N ALA A 57 7.46 4.22 13.18
CA ALA A 57 7.15 4.29 14.62
C ALA A 57 5.96 3.39 15.03
N MET A 58 5.06 3.08 14.10
CA MET A 58 3.89 2.22 14.33
C MET A 58 4.19 0.72 14.15
N HIS A 59 5.43 0.35 13.78
CA HIS A 59 5.81 -1.03 13.48
C HIS A 59 5.46 -2.01 14.60
N LYS A 60 5.83 -1.66 15.83
CA LYS A 60 5.61 -2.51 17.00
C LYS A 60 4.13 -2.73 17.28
N ALA A 61 3.35 -1.65 17.29
CA ALA A 61 1.90 -1.69 17.54
C ALA A 61 1.17 -2.54 16.49
N LEU A 62 1.52 -2.38 15.21
CA LEU A 62 0.94 -3.18 14.13
C LEU A 62 1.34 -4.65 14.19
N CYS A 63 2.61 -4.94 14.52
CA CYS A 63 3.03 -6.32 14.73
C CYS A 63 2.22 -7.00 15.83
N GLU A 64 1.99 -6.30 16.95
CA GLU A 64 1.20 -6.81 18.07
C GLU A 64 -0.28 -7.00 17.69
N LEU A 65 -0.85 -6.11 16.89
CA LEU A 65 -2.21 -6.25 16.36
C LEU A 65 -2.32 -7.45 15.42
N ILE A 66 -1.43 -7.56 14.43
CA ILE A 66 -1.40 -8.69 13.48
C ILE A 66 -1.24 -10.01 14.24
N ASP A 67 -0.37 -10.04 15.25
CA ASP A 67 -0.18 -11.21 16.12
C ASP A 67 -1.49 -11.65 16.83
N ARG A 68 -2.43 -10.72 17.08
CA ARG A 68 -3.75 -11.00 17.67
C ARG A 68 -4.81 -11.34 16.62
N VAL A 69 -4.72 -10.77 15.41
CA VAL A 69 -5.65 -11.02 14.31
C VAL A 69 -5.28 -12.30 13.55
N ALA A 70 -5.25 -13.44 14.24
CA ALA A 70 -4.84 -14.71 13.63
C ALA A 70 -5.90 -15.35 12.71
N LYS A 71 -7.18 -15.01 12.88
CA LYS A 71 -8.30 -15.67 12.17
C LYS A 71 -8.52 -15.16 10.74
N ASN A 72 -8.20 -13.90 10.47
CA ASN A 72 -8.38 -13.32 9.14
C ASN A 72 -7.11 -13.53 8.33
N LYS A 73 -7.20 -14.21 7.19
CA LYS A 73 -6.06 -14.31 6.27
C LYS A 73 -5.83 -12.94 5.63
N LEU A 74 -4.85 -12.20 6.16
CA LEU A 74 -4.42 -10.90 5.68
C LEU A 74 -3.29 -11.05 4.67
N VAL A 75 -3.16 -10.07 3.78
CA VAL A 75 -1.96 -9.92 2.95
C VAL A 75 -1.09 -8.83 3.58
N ILE A 76 0.17 -9.13 3.82
CA ILE A 76 1.10 -8.22 4.49
C ILE A 76 2.32 -8.03 3.60
N ILE A 77 2.51 -6.81 3.11
CA ILE A 77 3.74 -6.38 2.43
C ILE A 77 4.67 -5.86 3.51
N TYR A 78 5.76 -6.58 3.77
CA TYR A 78 6.62 -6.30 4.90
C TYR A 78 8.01 -5.87 4.44
N ASP A 79 8.33 -4.59 4.64
CA ASP A 79 9.66 -4.04 4.46
C ASP A 79 10.47 -4.22 5.75
N ALA A 80 11.37 -5.19 5.75
CA ALA A 80 12.19 -5.53 6.89
C ALA A 80 13.48 -6.25 6.47
N PRO A 81 14.51 -6.25 7.34
CA PRO A 81 15.69 -7.09 7.16
C PRO A 81 15.32 -8.58 7.02
N LYS A 82 16.08 -9.33 6.20
CA LYS A 82 15.81 -10.75 5.89
C LYS A 82 15.56 -11.62 7.13
N TRP A 83 16.36 -11.45 8.17
CA TRP A 83 16.22 -12.24 9.40
C TRP A 83 14.88 -12.01 10.10
N LEU A 84 14.40 -10.76 10.11
CA LEU A 84 13.15 -10.38 10.75
C LEU A 84 11.95 -10.83 9.90
N PHE A 85 12.07 -10.69 8.58
CA PHE A 85 11.07 -11.22 7.64
C PHE A 85 10.87 -12.72 7.81
N LEU A 86 11.95 -13.51 7.83
CA LEU A 86 11.88 -14.97 8.00
C LEU A 86 11.31 -15.38 9.37
N SER A 87 11.65 -14.64 10.43
CA SER A 87 11.08 -14.86 11.76
C SER A 87 9.56 -14.63 11.76
N LYS A 88 9.11 -13.53 11.16
CA LYS A 88 7.68 -13.18 11.07
C LYS A 88 6.92 -14.08 10.11
N GLN A 89 7.53 -14.53 9.02
CA GLN A 89 6.91 -15.48 8.09
C GLN A 89 6.50 -16.79 8.78
N LYS A 90 7.32 -17.29 9.72
CA LYS A 90 6.98 -18.48 10.51
C LYS A 90 5.82 -18.20 11.47
N LYS A 91 5.81 -17.02 12.12
CA LYS A 91 4.77 -16.64 13.09
C LYS A 91 3.43 -16.34 12.41
N TRP A 92 3.47 -15.77 11.22
CA TRP A 92 2.32 -15.31 10.45
C TRP A 92 1.98 -16.26 9.30
N ALA A 93 2.18 -17.56 9.49
CA ALA A 93 1.98 -18.56 8.44
C ALA A 93 0.54 -18.64 7.91
N SER A 94 -0.45 -18.15 8.69
CA SER A 94 -1.84 -18.01 8.26
C SER A 94 -2.08 -16.81 7.33
N HIS A 95 -1.12 -15.88 7.24
CA HIS A 95 -1.16 -14.68 6.42
C HIS A 95 -0.25 -14.83 5.21
N LEU A 96 -0.56 -14.11 4.13
CA LEU A 96 0.31 -14.03 2.97
C LEU A 96 1.34 -12.93 3.21
N LEU A 97 2.60 -13.32 3.45
CA LEU A 97 3.72 -12.38 3.60
C LEU A 97 4.43 -12.17 2.27
N ILE A 98 4.47 -10.92 1.82
CA ILE A 98 5.19 -10.49 0.61
C ILE A 98 6.37 -9.62 1.05
N PRO A 99 7.60 -9.91 0.59
CA PRO A 99 8.75 -9.08 0.92
C PRO A 99 8.63 -7.70 0.27
N GLY A 100 8.89 -6.65 1.06
CA GLY A 100 8.84 -5.26 0.58
C GLY A 100 9.78 -4.99 -0.59
N THR A 101 10.88 -5.74 -0.72
CA THR A 101 11.82 -5.66 -1.85
C THR A 101 11.19 -5.98 -3.20
N SER A 102 10.12 -6.79 -3.22
CA SER A 102 9.38 -7.07 -4.45
C SER A 102 8.53 -5.89 -4.91
N ILE A 103 8.15 -5.01 -3.97
CA ILE A 103 7.20 -3.91 -4.20
C ILE A 103 7.62 -2.67 -3.39
N PRO A 104 8.80 -2.08 -3.69
CA PRO A 104 9.42 -1.07 -2.83
C PRO A 104 8.58 0.21 -2.68
N TYR A 105 7.87 0.63 -3.73
CA TYR A 105 6.98 1.80 -3.73
C TYR A 105 5.77 1.65 -2.79
N LEU A 106 5.35 0.41 -2.51
CA LEU A 106 4.26 0.14 -1.56
C LEU A 106 4.78 0.03 -0.13
N ALA A 107 5.98 -0.52 0.06
CA ALA A 107 6.53 -0.95 1.33
C ALA A 107 7.25 0.17 2.12
N ASP A 108 7.63 1.27 1.47
CA ASP A 108 8.28 2.45 2.09
C ASP A 108 7.40 3.14 3.16
N LYS A 109 6.08 2.96 3.11
CA LYS A 109 5.14 3.57 4.06
C LYS A 109 4.22 2.54 4.66
N THR A 110 4.01 2.67 5.96
CA THR A 110 3.02 1.88 6.70
C THR A 110 1.62 2.41 6.42
N ARG A 111 0.76 1.57 5.83
CA ARG A 111 -0.61 1.92 5.42
C ARG A 111 -1.44 0.67 5.21
N VAL A 112 -2.76 0.81 5.26
CA VAL A 112 -3.68 -0.27 4.86
C VAL A 112 -4.27 0.08 3.50
N ILE A 113 -4.35 -0.93 2.63
CA ILE A 113 -4.98 -0.84 1.33
C ILE A 113 -6.14 -1.81 1.32
N THR A 114 -7.35 -1.28 1.10
CA THR A 114 -8.56 -2.08 1.00
C THR A 114 -9.02 -2.11 -0.45
N PHE A 115 -9.47 -3.28 -0.88
CA PHE A 115 -10.09 -3.45 -2.19
C PHE A 115 -11.60 -3.35 -2.06
N PHE A 116 -12.20 -2.41 -2.80
CA PHE A 116 -13.64 -2.34 -2.98
C PHE A 116 -13.94 -2.39 -4.47
N GLU A 117 -14.57 -3.49 -4.90
CA GLU A 117 -14.82 -3.81 -6.32
C GLU A 117 -13.53 -3.76 -7.17
N ASN A 118 -13.36 -2.67 -7.92
CA ASN A 118 -12.26 -2.39 -8.85
C ASN A 118 -11.39 -1.19 -8.43
N LYS A 119 -11.63 -0.63 -7.24
CA LYS A 119 -10.86 0.49 -6.70
C LYS A 119 -10.13 0.04 -5.44
N TYR A 120 -8.95 0.63 -5.23
CA TYR A 120 -8.25 0.53 -3.97
C TYR A 120 -8.46 1.82 -3.18
N ASN A 121 -8.58 1.70 -1.86
CA ASN A 121 -8.54 2.84 -0.96
C ASN A 121 -7.31 2.74 -0.05
N ILE A 122 -6.64 3.86 0.18
CA ILE A 122 -5.46 3.92 1.05
C ILE A 122 -5.88 4.54 2.37
N ILE A 123 -5.72 3.77 3.43
CA ILE A 123 -5.96 4.22 4.80
C ILE A 123 -4.61 4.48 5.45
N ASN A 124 -4.38 5.74 5.81
CA ASN A 124 -3.14 6.21 6.42
C ASN A 124 -3.06 5.94 7.93
N GLU A 125 -4.15 5.48 8.54
CA GLU A 125 -4.25 5.12 9.96
C GLU A 125 -4.42 3.59 10.10
N PRO A 126 -3.33 2.83 9.87
CA PRO A 126 -3.38 1.37 9.76
C PRO A 126 -3.79 0.69 11.08
N THR A 127 -3.37 1.26 12.21
CA THR A 127 -3.59 0.71 13.55
C THR A 127 -5.06 0.75 13.94
N GLU A 128 -5.72 1.90 13.73
CA GLU A 128 -7.14 2.09 14.06
C GLU A 128 -8.04 1.23 13.18
N TYR A 129 -7.71 1.14 11.88
CA TYR A 129 -8.47 0.32 10.95
C TYR A 129 -8.41 -1.17 11.30
N ILE A 130 -7.22 -1.70 11.62
CA ILE A 130 -7.07 -3.12 12.00
C ILE A 130 -7.75 -3.40 13.33
N ALA A 131 -7.66 -2.48 14.29
CA ALA A 131 -8.37 -2.61 15.56
C ALA A 131 -9.90 -2.63 15.36
N TYR A 132 -10.44 -1.76 14.51
CA TYR A 132 -11.86 -1.72 14.17
C TYR A 132 -12.33 -3.02 13.48
N GLN A 133 -11.59 -3.49 12.48
CA GLN A 133 -11.85 -4.76 11.80
C GLN A 133 -11.80 -5.97 12.75
N TYR A 134 -10.87 -5.94 13.71
CA TYR A 134 -10.78 -6.98 14.73
C TYR A 134 -12.01 -6.99 15.65
N LEU A 135 -12.47 -5.82 16.09
CA LEU A 135 -13.64 -5.65 16.96
C LEU A 135 -14.96 -6.02 16.27
N GLN A 136 -15.09 -5.91 14.95
CA GLN A 136 -16.31 -6.30 14.24
C GLN A 136 -16.45 -7.81 14.02
N ASN A 137 -15.33 -8.55 14.03
CA ASN A 137 -15.31 -10.00 13.76
C ASN A 137 -15.27 -10.84 15.05
N HIS A 138 -15.43 -10.21 16.22
CA HIS A 138 -15.43 -10.78 17.56
C HIS A 138 -16.60 -10.26 18.37
#